data_AF-A0A2E6NMF0-F1
#
_entry.id   AF-A0A2E6NMF0-F1
#
_cell.length_a   1.000
_cell.length_b   1.000
_cell.length_c   1.000
_cell.angle_alpha   90.00
_cell.angle_beta   90.00
_cell.angle_gamma   90.00
#
_symmetry.space_group_name_H-M   'P 1'
#
loop_
_entity.id
_entity.type
_entity.pdbx_description
1 polymer ?
#
loop_
_entity_poly.entity_id
_entity_poly.type
_entity_poly.pdbx_seq_one_letter_code
_entity_poly.pdbx_strand_id
1 'polypeptide(L)'
;MKNKSSSSRRDFLLATSVAATSIILPQRVRACLGRIRKPIRLGMIADLHQDVMHDGPARLKVFLDAMKKEKPDALVQLGDF
;
A
#
# COMPACT_ATOMS: atom_id res chain seq x y z
N MET A 1 42.57 23.64 -2.41
CA MET A 1 41.23 24.25 -2.23
C MET A 1 40.60 24.54 -3.58
N LYS A 2 39.63 23.76 -4.04
CA LYS A 2 38.68 24.16 -5.10
C LYS A 2 37.27 23.76 -4.65
N ASN A 3 36.46 24.79 -4.44
CA ASN A 3 35.08 24.75 -3.96
C ASN A 3 34.08 24.77 -5.12
N LYS A 4 32.86 24.35 -4.77
CA LYS A 4 31.55 24.50 -5.43
C LYS A 4 31.14 23.37 -6.39
N SER A 5 30.52 22.33 -5.83
CA SER A 5 29.46 21.60 -6.54
C SER A 5 28.22 22.50 -6.62
N SER A 6 27.99 23.13 -7.77
CA SER A 6 26.68 23.73 -8.04
C SER A 6 25.67 22.57 -8.17
N SER A 7 24.77 22.40 -7.19
CA SER A 7 23.69 21.41 -7.30
C SER A 7 22.91 21.66 -8.60
N SER A 8 22.64 20.60 -9.36
CA SER A 8 21.84 20.71 -10.58
C SER A 8 20.43 21.19 -10.24
N ARG A 9 19.73 21.83 -11.19
CA ARG A 9 18.29 22.14 -11.04
C ARG A 9 17.49 20.88 -10.66
N ARG A 10 17.88 19.72 -11.19
CA ARG A 10 17.28 18.43 -10.85
C ARG A 10 17.47 18.08 -9.38
N ASP A 11 18.68 18.23 -8.85
CA ASP A 11 18.99 17.90 -7.45
C ASP A 11 18.23 18.83 -6.50
N PHE A 12 18.13 20.12 -6.86
CA PHE A 12 17.33 21.09 -6.12
C PHE A 12 15.83 20.73 -6.10
N LEU A 13 15.25 20.40 -7.26
CA LEU A 13 13.84 19.99 -7.36
C LEU A 13 13.58 18.68 -6.61
N LEU A 14 14.50 17.72 -6.68
CA LEU A 14 14.41 16.46 -5.96
C LEU A 14 14.48 16.70 -4.44
N ALA A 15 15.47 17.43 -3.96
CA ALA A 15 15.63 17.72 -2.53
C ALA A 15 14.44 18.51 -1.98
N THR A 16 13.97 19.51 -2.72
CA THR A 16 12.82 20.34 -2.32
C THR A 16 11.52 19.54 -2.32
N SER A 17 11.30 18.67 -3.31
CA SER A 17 10.09 17.85 -3.38
C SER A 17 10.06 16.79 -2.28
N VAL A 18 11.18 16.14 -1.98
CA VAL A 18 11.30 15.20 -0.85
C VAL A 18 11.05 15.92 0.47
N ALA A 19 11.68 17.07 0.71
CA ALA A 19 11.47 17.85 1.93
C ALA A 19 10.02 18.30 2.10
N ALA A 20 9.42 18.88 1.04
CA ALA A 20 8.04 19.34 1.06
C ALA A 20 7.06 18.17 1.31
N THR A 21 7.24 17.04 0.62
CA THR A 21 6.37 15.88 0.77
C THR A 21 6.51 15.26 2.16
N SER A 22 7.73 15.19 2.70
CA SER A 22 7.99 14.64 4.03
C SER A 22 7.30 15.43 5.15
N ILE A 23 7.06 16.72 4.95
CA ILE A 23 6.36 17.58 5.92
C ILE A 23 4.84 17.54 5.70
N ILE A 24 4.39 17.69 4.45
CA ILE A 24 2.96 17.85 4.13
C ILE A 24 2.21 16.51 4.14
N LEU A 25 2.84 15.44 3.65
CA LEU A 25 2.18 14.14 3.52
C LEU A 25 1.75 13.55 4.88
N PRO A 26 2.59 13.52 5.92
CA PRO A 26 2.17 12.98 7.22
C PRO A 26 1.01 13.74 7.83
N GLN A 27 0.99 15.08 7.72
CA GLN A 27 -0.11 15.90 8.25
C GLN A 27 -1.43 15.59 7.55
N ARG A 28 -1.40 15.48 6.21
CA ARG A 28 -2.60 15.14 5.41
C ARG A 28 -3.08 13.72 5.69
N VAL A 29 -2.15 12.76 5.72
CA VAL A 29 -2.47 11.35 6.04
C VAL A 29 -3.07 11.26 7.44
N ARG A 30 -2.49 11.93 8.44
CA ARG A 30 -3.00 11.90 9.82
C ARG A 30 -4.39 12.53 9.95
N ALA A 31 -4.66 13.62 9.24
CA ALA A 31 -6.00 14.24 9.20
C ALA A 31 -7.04 13.31 8.55
N CYS A 32 -6.67 12.61 7.48
CA CYS A 32 -7.54 11.62 6.84
C CYS A 32 -7.77 10.39 7.72
N LEU A 33 -6.71 9.84 8.32
CA LEU A 33 -6.79 8.70 9.24
C LEU A 33 -7.59 9.04 10.50
N GLY A 34 -7.53 10.27 10.98
CA GLY A 34 -8.37 10.74 12.10
C GLY A 34 -9.88 10.69 11.84
N ARG A 35 -10.31 10.53 10.57
CA ARG A 35 -11.72 10.29 10.22
C ARG A 35 -12.15 8.84 10.43
N ILE A 36 -11.21 7.91 10.56
CA ILE A 36 -11.48 6.49 10.78
C ILE A 36 -11.84 6.29 12.26
N ARG A 37 -13.14 6.18 12.53
CA ARG A 37 -13.68 6.08 13.91
C ARG A 37 -13.59 4.68 14.52
N LYS A 38 -13.39 3.66 13.70
CA LYS A 38 -13.29 2.25 14.10
C LYS A 38 -12.19 1.56 13.29
N PRO A 39 -11.50 0.56 13.85
CA PRO A 39 -10.53 -0.23 13.08
C PRO A 39 -11.16 -0.78 11.80
N ILE A 40 -10.48 -0.61 10.67
CA ILE A 40 -10.85 -1.20 9.39
C ILE A 40 -10.27 -2.60 9.33
N ARG A 41 -11.11 -3.59 9.06
CA ARG A 41 -10.69 -4.98 8.87
C ARG A 41 -10.60 -5.27 7.39
N LEU A 42 -9.46 -5.76 6.93
CA LEU A 42 -9.22 -6.11 5.53
C LEU A 42 -8.95 -7.61 5.45
N GLY A 43 -9.65 -8.31 4.56
CA GLY A 43 -9.27 -9.65 4.13
C GLY A 43 -8.33 -9.54 2.93
N MET A 44 -7.15 -10.13 3.00
CA MET A 44 -6.13 -9.95 1.95
C MET A 44 -5.61 -11.27 1.42
N ILE A 45 -5.45 -11.37 0.09
CA ILE A 45 -4.92 -12.54 -0.62
C ILE A 45 -4.00 -12.11 -1.77
N ALA A 46 -2.94 -12.87 -2.03
CA ALA A 46 -1.93 -12.63 -3.07
C ALA A 46 -1.33 -13.96 -3.57
N ASP A 47 -0.64 -13.94 -4.70
CA ASP A 47 0.24 -15.02 -5.19
C ASP A 47 -0.46 -16.40 -5.24
N LEU A 48 -1.66 -16.39 -5.81
CA LEU A 48 -2.45 -17.59 -5.97
C LEU A 48 -1.98 -18.41 -7.17
N HIS A 49 -1.56 -17.73 -8.24
CA HIS A 49 -1.10 -18.29 -9.51
C HIS A 49 -1.96 -19.48 -9.95
N GLN A 50 -3.28 -19.28 -10.11
CA GLN A 50 -4.24 -20.36 -10.31
C GLN A 50 -3.95 -21.24 -11.53
N ASP A 51 -3.27 -20.69 -12.53
CA ASP A 51 -2.89 -21.43 -13.75
C ASP A 51 -1.68 -22.35 -13.54
N VAL A 52 -0.88 -22.13 -12.48
CA VAL A 52 0.32 -22.92 -12.14
C VAL A 52 0.06 -23.81 -10.93
N MET A 53 -0.66 -23.29 -9.94
CA MET A 53 -0.99 -24.00 -8.71
C MET A 53 -2.23 -24.87 -8.94
N HIS A 54 -2.04 -26.19 -8.96
CA HIS A 54 -3.12 -27.16 -9.18
C HIS A 54 -4.29 -27.05 -8.17
N ASP A 55 -4.07 -26.46 -7.00
CA ASP A 55 -5.05 -26.25 -5.95
C ASP A 55 -5.48 -24.77 -5.78
N GLY A 56 -5.10 -23.89 -6.70
CA GLY A 56 -5.42 -22.45 -6.66
C GLY A 56 -6.92 -22.14 -6.41
N PRO A 57 -7.85 -22.77 -7.14
CA PRO A 57 -9.28 -22.58 -6.89
C PRO A 57 -9.73 -23.01 -5.49
N ALA A 58 -9.15 -24.08 -4.93
CA ALA A 58 -9.48 -24.56 -3.59
C ALA A 58 -8.97 -23.59 -2.52
N ARG A 59 -7.76 -23.05 -2.69
CA ARG A 59 -7.18 -22.02 -1.80
C ARG A 59 -8.03 -20.75 -1.79
N LEU A 60 -8.47 -20.27 -2.97
CA LEU A 60 -9.37 -19.12 -3.06
C LEU A 60 -10.70 -19.39 -2.35
N LYS A 61 -11.27 -20.58 -2.55
CA LYS A 61 -12.53 -20.97 -1.91
C LYS A 61 -12.42 -20.96 -0.38
N VAL A 62 -11.35 -21.52 0.19
CA VAL A 62 -11.11 -21.52 1.64
C VAL A 62 -11.03 -20.10 2.18
N PHE A 63 -10.31 -19.21 1.48
CA PHE A 63 -10.24 -17.80 1.84
C PHE A 63 -11.63 -17.14 1.84
N LEU A 64 -12.39 -17.29 0.75
CA LEU A 64 -13.73 -16.69 0.63
C LEU A 64 -14.70 -17.22 1.69
N ASP A 65 -14.64 -18.52 2.01
CA ASP A 65 -15.48 -19.13 3.05
C ASP A 65 -15.13 -18.62 4.45
N ALA A 66 -13.85 -18.35 4.74
CA ALA A 66 -13.44 -17.67 5.97
C ALA A 66 -13.93 -16.21 5.99
N MET A 67 -13.83 -15.48 4.88
CA MET A 67 -14.24 -14.07 4.81
C MET A 67 -15.75 -13.86 4.95
N LYS A 68 -16.58 -14.84 4.55
CA LYS A 68 -18.02 -14.84 4.84
C LYS A 68 -18.32 -14.86 6.34
N LYS A 69 -17.46 -15.50 7.15
CA LYS A 69 -17.59 -15.57 8.62
C LYS A 69 -17.05 -14.31 9.27
N GLU A 70 -15.84 -13.88 8.89
CA GLU A 70 -15.15 -12.73 9.48
C GLU A 70 -15.80 -11.38 9.12
N LYS A 71 -16.41 -11.28 7.93
CA LYS A 71 -17.06 -10.07 7.40
C LYS A 71 -16.16 -8.82 7.51
N PRO A 72 -14.96 -8.82 6.90
CA PRO A 72 -14.11 -7.64 6.87
C PRO A 72 -14.80 -6.49 6.12
N ASP A 73 -14.32 -5.26 6.32
CA ASP A 73 -14.84 -4.07 5.65
C ASP A 73 -14.48 -4.03 4.15
N ALA A 74 -13.42 -4.74 3.74
CA ALA A 74 -13.09 -4.96 2.34
C ALA A 74 -12.25 -6.24 2.12
N LEU A 75 -12.26 -6.73 0.88
CA LEU A 75 -11.37 -7.78 0.39
C LEU A 75 -10.37 -7.17 -0.59
N VAL A 76 -9.09 -7.52 -0.43
CA VAL A 76 -7.99 -6.96 -1.21
C VAL A 76 -7.22 -8.10 -1.86
N GLN A 77 -7.12 -8.07 -3.19
CA GLN A 77 -6.27 -8.95 -3.98
C GLN A 77 -5.05 -8.17 -4.44
N LEU A 78 -3.85 -8.60 -4.04
CA LEU A 78 -2.61 -7.83 -4.24
C LEU A 78 -1.81 -8.20 -5.50
N GLY A 79 -2.28 -9.13 -6.32
CA GLY A 79 -1.60 -9.56 -7.54
C GLY A 79 -1.57 -11.07 -7.72
N ASP A 80 -0.98 -11.48 -8.84
CA ASP A 80 -0.59 -12.86 -9.13
C ASP A 80 -1.73 -13.88 -8.91
N PHE A 81 -2.86 -13.62 -9.59
CA PHE A 81 -4.05 -14.47 -9.54
C PHE A 81 -3.88 -15.77 -10.33
#